data_AF-A0A6V7INS3-F1
#
_entry.id   AF-A0A6V7INS3-F1
#
_cell.length_a   1.000
_cell.length_b   1.000
_cell.length_c   1.000
_cell.angle_alpha   90.00
_cell.angle_beta   90.00
_cell.angle_gamma   90.00
#
_symmetry.space_group_name_H-M   'P 1'
#
loop_
_entity.id
_entity.type
_entity.pdbx_description
1 polymer ?
#
loop_
_entity_poly.entity_id
_entity_poly.type
_entity_poly.pdbx_seq_one_letter_code
_entity_poly.pdbx_strand_id
1 'polypeptide(L)'
;SPVTERGEECVERAPAWIPDTDAPRCMACHAGFTVVRRRHHCRNCGKVFCGRCSSNNVPLPRYGHTKPVRVCNRCFLYQVTPFTVTQVTPTS
;
A
#
# COMPACT_ATOMS: atom_id res chain seq x y z
N SER A 1 -8.67 -31.52 2.50
CA SER A 1 -7.83 -31.17 3.67
C SER A 1 -7.24 -32.46 4.23
N PRO A 2 -5.92 -32.51 4.54
CA PRO A 2 -5.43 -31.96 5.82
C PRO A 2 -4.15 -31.09 5.67
N VAL A 3 -4.14 -29.90 6.25
CA VAL A 3 -3.51 -29.50 7.54
C VAL A 3 -2.00 -29.23 7.41
N THR A 4 -1.64 -27.94 7.32
CA THR A 4 -0.32 -27.47 7.75
C THR A 4 -0.44 -26.95 9.17
N GLU A 5 -0.14 -27.80 10.15
CA GLU A 5 0.19 -27.42 11.51
C GLU A 5 1.58 -26.77 11.51
N ARG A 6 1.60 -25.44 11.58
CA ARG A 6 2.56 -24.52 12.22
C ARG A 6 2.29 -23.12 11.66
N GLY A 7 2.15 -22.13 12.55
CA GLY A 7 1.68 -20.78 12.23
C GLY A 7 2.57 -19.97 11.28
N GLU A 8 2.44 -20.22 9.98
CA GLU A 8 2.92 -19.35 8.91
C GLU A 8 1.72 -18.61 8.31
N GLU A 9 1.51 -17.38 8.78
CA GLU A 9 0.62 -16.44 8.11
C GLU A 9 1.13 -16.24 6.67
N CYS A 10 0.33 -16.63 5.68
CA CYS A 10 0.71 -16.51 4.27
C CYS A 10 1.05 -15.05 3.95
N VAL A 11 2.34 -14.75 3.83
CA VAL A 11 2.80 -13.43 3.37
C VAL A 11 2.33 -13.28 1.92
N GLU A 12 1.36 -12.40 1.72
CA GLU A 12 0.87 -12.06 0.39
C GLU A 12 1.99 -11.38 -0.40
N ARG A 13 2.03 -11.61 -1.71
CA ARG A 13 2.99 -10.95 -2.59
C ARG A 13 2.69 -9.45 -2.62
N ALA A 14 3.69 -8.64 -2.30
CA ALA A 14 3.58 -7.18 -2.38
C ALA A 14 3.18 -6.74 -3.80
N PRO A 15 2.36 -5.68 -3.94
CA PRO A 15 1.90 -5.20 -5.23
C PRO A 15 3.08 -4.73 -6.09
N ALA A 16 3.00 -4.99 -7.39
CA ALA A 16 3.97 -4.48 -8.35
C ALA A 16 3.99 -2.94 -8.31
N TRP A 17 5.20 -2.38 -8.31
CA TRP A 17 5.38 -0.93 -8.34
C TRP A 17 5.26 -0.42 -9.76
N ILE A 18 4.57 0.71 -9.92
CA ILE A 18 4.49 1.37 -11.21
C ILE A 18 5.85 2.00 -11.53
N PRO A 19 6.44 1.74 -12.71
CA PRO A 19 7.70 2.35 -13.13
C PRO A 19 7.62 3.89 -13.14
N ASP A 20 8.73 4.55 -12.83
CA ASP A 20 8.80 6.02 -12.77
C ASP A 20 8.49 6.69 -14.12
N THR A 21 8.79 6.02 -15.23
CA THR A 21 8.48 6.44 -16.61
C THR A 21 6.98 6.54 -16.84
N ASP A 22 6.21 5.68 -16.17
CA ASP A 22 4.76 5.54 -16.34
C ASP A 22 4.00 6.41 -15.33
N ALA A 23 4.74 7.13 -14.46
CA ALA A 23 4.22 8.02 -13.45
C ALA A 23 4.84 9.44 -13.56
N PRO A 24 4.46 10.23 -14.59
CA PRO A 24 4.94 11.60 -14.74
C PRO A 24 4.33 12.57 -13.71
N ARG A 25 3.21 12.19 -13.09
CA ARG A 25 2.45 13.01 -12.14
C ARG A 25 2.06 12.19 -10.91
N CYS A 26 1.86 12.86 -9.78
CA CYS A 26 1.36 12.24 -8.56
C CYS A 26 -0.01 11.60 -8.81
N MET A 27 -0.19 10.32 -8.45
CA MET A 27 -1.44 9.58 -8.64
C MET A 27 -2.56 9.93 -7.65
N ALA A 28 -2.39 11.01 -6.86
CA ALA A 28 -3.42 11.55 -5.99
C ALA A 28 -3.73 13.02 -6.31
N CYS A 29 -2.72 13.91 -6.28
CA CYS A 29 -2.94 15.34 -6.53
C CYS A 29 -2.65 15.78 -7.96
N HIS A 30 -2.23 14.87 -8.85
CA HIS A 30 -1.92 15.13 -10.26
C HIS A 30 -0.82 16.18 -10.53
N ALA A 31 -0.14 16.67 -9.49
CA ALA A 31 1.01 17.55 -9.64
C ALA A 31 2.16 16.81 -10.34
N GLY A 32 2.78 17.47 -11.32
CA GLY A 32 3.97 16.97 -12.01
C GLY A 32 5.14 16.81 -11.04
N PHE A 33 5.86 15.70 -11.20
CA PHE A 33 7.11 15.49 -10.47
C PHE A 33 8.20 16.41 -11.02
N THR A 34 9.05 16.88 -10.11
CA THR A 34 10.18 17.75 -10.42
C THR A 34 11.37 17.32 -9.56
N VAL A 35 12.53 17.97 -9.72
CA VAL A 35 13.72 17.68 -8.90
C VAL A 35 13.42 17.82 -7.39
N VAL A 36 12.56 18.78 -7.02
CA VAL A 36 12.14 19.02 -5.63
C VAL A 36 10.88 18.23 -5.24
N ARG A 37 9.94 18.00 -6.18
CA ARG A 37 8.79 17.13 -5.96
C ARG A 37 9.14 15.72 -6.42
N ARG A 38 9.82 14.97 -5.55
CA ARG A 38 10.29 13.61 -5.83
C ARG A 38 9.14 12.58 -5.81
N ARG A 39 9.38 11.45 -6.48
CA ARG A 39 8.47 10.29 -6.54
C ARG A 39 8.62 9.41 -5.30
N HIS A 40 7.50 8.85 -4.84
CA HIS A 40 7.47 7.88 -3.75
C HIS A 40 6.43 6.79 -4.00
N HIS A 41 6.81 5.54 -3.86
CA HIS A 41 5.89 4.41 -3.98
C HIS A 41 5.15 4.12 -2.67
N CYS A 42 3.85 3.87 -2.78
CA CYS A 42 3.07 3.32 -1.68
C CYS A 42 3.33 1.81 -1.58
N ARG A 43 3.81 1.32 -0.42
CA ARG A 43 4.09 -0.11 -0.24
C ARG A 43 2.83 -0.97 -0.17
N ASN A 44 1.65 -0.36 0.05
CA ASN A 44 0.38 -1.08 0.10
C ASN A 44 -0.32 -1.22 -1.26
N CYS A 45 -0.15 -0.27 -2.18
CA CYS A 45 -0.87 -0.29 -3.47
C CYS A 45 0.02 -0.14 -4.71
N GLY A 46 1.33 -0.01 -4.57
CA GLY A 46 2.30 0.05 -5.68
C GLY A 46 2.32 1.35 -6.50
N LYS A 47 1.34 2.24 -6.31
CA LYS A 47 1.23 3.53 -7.02
C LYS A 47 2.25 4.57 -6.57
N VAL A 48 2.45 5.60 -7.40
CA VAL A 48 3.46 6.67 -7.21
C VAL A 48 2.83 7.99 -6.75
N PHE A 49 3.40 8.57 -5.70
CA PHE A 49 2.89 9.77 -5.03
C PHE A 49 4.00 10.78 -4.74
N CYS A 50 3.65 12.05 -4.52
CA CYS A 50 4.56 13.05 -3.98
C CYS A 50 4.62 12.99 -2.45
N GLY A 51 5.63 13.64 -1.84
CA GLY A 51 5.84 13.59 -0.39
C GLY A 51 4.60 13.92 0.45
N ARG A 52 3.82 14.94 0.02
CA ARG A 52 2.57 15.36 0.68
C ARG A 52 1.45 14.31 0.61
N CYS A 53 1.37 13.57 -0.49
CA CYS A 53 0.31 12.57 -0.71
C CYS A 53 0.67 11.18 -0.14
N SER A 54 1.88 11.02 0.37
CA SER A 54 2.37 9.80 1.01
C SER A 54 3.20 10.12 2.26
N SER A 55 2.71 11.03 3.11
CA SER A 55 3.46 11.54 4.26
C SER A 55 3.45 10.60 5.47
N ASN A 56 2.77 9.46 5.38
CA ASN A 56 2.53 8.57 6.51
C ASN A 56 3.19 7.20 6.31
N ASN A 57 3.46 6.52 7.43
CA ASN A 57 4.02 5.19 7.49
C ASN A 57 3.15 4.27 8.36
N VAL A 58 2.95 3.03 7.94
CA VAL A 58 2.23 1.99 8.70
C VAL A 58 2.91 0.64 8.52
N PRO A 59 2.87 -0.26 9.52
CA PRO A 59 3.22 -1.66 9.32
C PRO A 59 2.29 -2.29 8.27
N LEU A 60 2.82 -3.20 7.46
CA LEU A 60 2.05 -4.03 6.53
C LEU A 60 2.42 -5.51 6.77
N PRO A 61 1.99 -6.14 7.87
CA PRO A 61 2.37 -7.52 8.22
C PRO A 61 1.99 -8.53 7.13
N ARG A 62 0.86 -8.29 6.44
CA ARG A 62 0.39 -9.09 5.30
C ARG A 62 1.38 -9.18 4.14
N TYR A 63 2.28 -8.20 4.00
CA TYR A 63 3.37 -8.20 3.01
C TYR A 63 4.75 -8.42 3.66
N GLY A 64 4.80 -8.87 4.92
CA GLY A 64 6.04 -9.10 5.66
C GLY A 64 6.70 -7.84 6.21
N HIS A 65 6.04 -6.68 6.15
CA HIS A 65 6.57 -5.43 6.70
C HIS A 65 6.11 -5.22 8.15
N THR A 66 6.85 -5.78 9.10
CA THR A 66 6.58 -5.61 10.54
C THR A 66 6.93 -4.20 11.04
N LYS A 67 7.86 -3.49 10.38
CA LYS A 67 8.19 -2.09 10.66
C LYS A 67 7.36 -1.13 9.80
N PRO A 68 7.05 0.09 10.26
CA PRO A 68 6.28 1.06 9.48
C PRO A 68 6.95 1.43 8.15
N VAL A 69 6.24 1.20 7.05
CA VAL A 69 6.66 1.55 5.68
C VAL A 69 5.76 2.62 5.09
N ARG A 70 6.29 3.41 4.16
CA ARG A 70 5.57 4.54 3.56
C ARG A 70 4.35 4.08 2.76
N VAL A 71 3.22 4.72 3.02
CA VAL A 71 1.97 4.53 2.27
C VAL A 71 1.40 5.85 1.80
N CYS A 72 0.54 5.81 0.79
CA CYS A 72 -0.23 6.99 0.40
C CYS A 72 -1.31 7.30 1.46
N ASN A 73 -1.79 8.55 1.49
CA ASN A 73 -2.78 8.98 2.49
C ASN A 73 -4.06 8.13 2.44
N ARG A 74 -4.49 7.67 1.25
CA ARG A 74 -5.64 6.77 1.12
C ARG A 74 -5.40 5.42 1.78
N CYS A 75 -4.24 4.79 1.54
CA CYS A 75 -3.89 3.53 2.19
C CYS A 75 -3.66 3.70 3.69
N PHE A 76 -3.11 4.84 4.12
CA PHE A 76 -2.98 5.16 5.53
C PHE A 76 -4.35 5.16 6.22
N LEU A 77 -5.33 5.88 5.65
CA LEU A 77 -6.69 5.93 6.18
C LEU A 77 -7.28 4.53 6.33
N TYR A 78 -7.25 3.70 5.29
CA TYR A 78 -7.78 2.32 5.39
C TYR A 78 -7.09 1.45 6.44
N GLN A 79 -5.83 1.70 6.77
CA GLN A 79 -5.09 0.93 7.78
C GLN A 79 -5.35 1.43 9.21
N VAL A 80 -5.69 2.71 9.40
CA VAL A 80 -5.95 3.30 10.72
C VAL A 80 -7.43 3.47 11.05
N THR A 81 -8.31 3.43 10.05
CA THR A 81 -9.76 3.39 10.23
C THR A 81 -10.31 2.05 9.71
N PRO A 82 -10.60 1.09 10.60
CA PRO A 82 -11.06 -0.25 10.20
C PRO A 82 -12.53 -0.27 9.71
N PHE A 83 -13.02 0.79 9.06
CA PHE A 83 -14.43 0.92 8.71
C PHE A 83 -14.89 0.02 7.54
N THR A 84 -14.01 -0.70 6.85
CA THR A 84 -14.41 -1.63 5.79
C THR A 84 -13.34 -2.69 5.56
N VAL A 85 -13.50 -3.91 6.10
CA VAL A 85 -13.66 -5.19 5.39
C VAL A 85 -13.93 -6.25 6.46
N THR A 86 -15.09 -6.17 7.12
CA THR A 86 -15.68 -7.35 7.75
C THR A 86 -16.77 -7.81 6.79
N GLN A 87 -16.46 -8.87 6.03
CA GLN A 87 -17.42 -9.79 5.42
C GLN A 87 -18.38 -9.20 4.37
N VAL A 88 -17.97 -9.20 3.10
CA VAL A 88 -18.88 -9.58 2.01
C VAL A 88 -18.38 -10.89 1.41
N THR A 89 -18.63 -11.98 2.13
CA THR A 89 -18.71 -13.31 1.52
C THR A 89 -20.05 -13.40 0.79
N PRO A 90 -20.11 -13.53 -0.54
CA PRO A 90 -21.31 -14.02 -1.18
C PRO A 90 -21.32 -15.54 -1.04
N THR A 91 -22.08 -16.05 -0.08
CA THR A 91 -22.64 -17.40 -0.21
C THR A 91 -23.76 -17.35 -1.23
N SER A 92 -23.48 -17.82 -2.45
CA SER A 92 -24.33 -18.77 -3.15
C SER A 92 -23.55 -19.47 -4.25
#